data_AF-X1ACQ1-F1
#
_entry.id   AF-X1ACQ1-F1
#
_cell.length_a   1.000
_cell.length_b   1.000
_cell.length_c   1.000
_cell.angle_alpha   90.00
_cell.angle_beta   90.00
_cell.angle_gamma   90.00
#
_symmetry.space_group_name_H-M   'P 1'
#
loop_
_entity.id
_entity.type
_entity.pdbx_description
1 polymer ?
#
loop_
_entity_poly.entity_id
_entity_poly.type
_entity_poly.pdbx_seq_one_letter_code
_entity_poly.pdbx_strand_id
1 'polypeptide(L)' 'MTTRDVAGKTVQVNDEGFMTDPNEWNKELAVVIASEEGSLK' A
#
# COMPACT_ATOMS: atom_id res chain seq x y z
N MET A 1 2.32 4.85 -13.60
CA MET A 1 1.77 3.68 -12.89
C MET A 1 2.96 2.99 -12.26
N THR A 2 2.99 2.96 -10.94
CA THR A 2 4.11 2.42 -10.17
C THR A 2 3.60 1.25 -9.36
N THR A 3 4.40 0.21 -9.17
CA THR A 3 4.06 -0.89 -8.28
C THR A 3 4.90 -0.80 -7.02
N ARG A 4 4.30 -1.04 -5.86
CA ARG A 4 4.96 -1.07 -4.56
C ARG A 4 4.82 -2.46 -3.95
N ASP A 5 5.90 -2.99 -3.39
CA ASP A 5 5.85 -4.22 -2.62
C ASP A 5 5.46 -3.90 -1.18
N VAL A 6 4.35 -4.49 -0.72
CA VAL A 6 3.83 -4.34 0.64
C VAL A 6 3.52 -5.73 1.19
N ALA A 7 4.14 -6.10 2.32
CA ALA A 7 3.98 -7.43 2.94
C ALA A 7 4.22 -8.61 1.98
N GLY A 8 5.14 -8.46 1.03
CA GLY A 8 5.42 -9.49 0.01
C GLY A 8 4.37 -9.60 -1.10
N LYS A 9 3.43 -8.64 -1.17
CA LYS A 9 2.52 -8.47 -2.30
C LYS A 9 2.85 -7.20 -3.07
N THR A 10 3.00 -7.34 -4.37
CA THR A 10 3.16 -6.21 -5.27
C THR A 10 1.78 -5.61 -5.54
N VAL A 11 1.61 -4.33 -5.25
CA VAL A 11 0.35 -3.59 -5.45
C VAL A 11 0.56 -2.38 -6.33
N GLN A 12 -0.46 -2.02 -7.10
CA GLN A 12 -0.38 -0.90 -8.03
C GLN A 12 -0.77 0.42 -7.36
N VAL A 13 0.16 1.36 -7.36
CA VAL A 13 0.03 2.70 -6.79
C VAL A 13 0.24 3.78 -7.85
N ASN A 14 -0.37 4.94 -7.64
CA ASN A 14 -0.12 6.12 -8.45
C ASN A 14 1.13 6.86 -7.96
N ASP A 15 1.46 7.98 -8.63
CA ASP A 15 2.62 8.82 -8.30
C ASP A 15 2.52 9.47 -6.90
N GLU A 16 1.29 9.63 -6.38
CA GLU A 16 1.02 10.11 -5.03
C GLU A 16 1.06 9.00 -3.97
N GLY A 17 1.26 7.74 -4.35
CA GLY A 17 1.29 6.60 -3.44
C GLY A 17 -0.08 6.02 -3.06
N PHE A 18 -1.16 6.47 -3.71
CA PHE A 18 -2.49 5.90 -3.53
C PHE A 18 -2.69 4.66 -4.41
N MET A 19 -3.36 3.67 -3.83
CA MET A 19 -3.73 2.44 -4.52
C MET A 19 -4.67 2.75 -5.68
N THR A 20 -4.32 2.28 -6.88
CA THR A 20 -5.14 2.53 -8.09
C THR A 20 -6.17 1.45 -8.33
N ASP A 21 -5.93 0.23 -7.87
CA ASP A 21 -6.87 -0.87 -7.99
C ASP A 21 -7.52 -1.20 -6.63
N PRO A 22 -8.85 -1.08 -6.50
CA PRO A 22 -9.53 -1.35 -5.24
C PRO A 22 -9.65 -2.85 -4.92
N ASN A 23 -9.41 -3.76 -5.88
CA ASN A 23 -9.37 -5.21 -5.61
C ASN A 23 -8.02 -5.63 -4.99
N GLU A 24 -6.96 -4.87 -5.25
CA GLU A 24 -5.67 -5.06 -4.57
C GLU A 24 -5.74 -4.62 -3.10
N TRP A 25 -6.66 -3.71 -2.77
CA TRP A 25 -6.87 -3.26 -1.40
C TRP A 25 -7.39 -4.40 -0.51
N ASN A 26 -6.71 -4.60 0.62
CA ASN A 26 -7.22 -5.44 1.68
C ASN A 26 -6.85 -4.86 3.05
N LYS A 27 -7.62 -5.25 4.06
CA LYS A 27 -7.45 -4.74 5.43
C LYS A 27 -6.06 -5.02 6.00
N GLU A 28 -5.43 -6.11 5.62
CA GLU A 28 -4.09 -6.50 6.08
C GLU A 28 -3.01 -5.58 5.49
N LEU A 29 -3.08 -5.31 4.19
CA LEU A 29 -2.24 -4.33 3.48
C LEU A 29 -2.41 -2.93 4.07
N ALA A 30 -3.66 -2.52 4.36
CA ALA A 30 -3.92 -1.23 4.97
C ALA A 30 -3.24 -1.09 6.35
N VAL A 31 -3.26 -2.16 7.17
CA VAL A 31 -2.57 -2.18 8.47
C VAL A 31 -1.05 -2.13 8.29
N VAL A 32 -0.50 -2.86 7.31
CA VAL A 32 0.95 -2.85 7.02
C VAL A 32 1.39 -1.47 6.52
N ILE A 33 0.68 -0.89 5.54
CA ILE A 33 0.94 0.46 5.03
C ILE A 33 0.82 1.47 6.16
N ALA A 34 -0.23 1.40 6.97
CA ALA A 34 -0.39 2.31 8.11
C ALA A 34 0.68 2.13 9.19
N SER A 35 1.24 0.93 9.34
CA SER A 35 2.35 0.68 10.27
C SER A 35 3.70 1.17 9.70
N GLU A 36 3.91 1.05 8.39
CA GLU A 36 5.10 1.58 7.69
C GLU A 36 5.07 3.11 7.59
N GLU A 37 3.99 3.68 7.06
CA GLU A 37 3.81 5.12 6.86
C GLU A 37 3.50 5.84 8.19
N GLY A 38 2.84 5.15 9.11
CA GLY A 38 2.45 5.66 10.42
C GLY A 38 3.40 5.26 11.56
N SER A 39 4.65 4.90 11.25
CA SER A 39 5.70 4.83 12.26
C SER A 39 5.92 6.21 12.91
N LEU A 40 5.13 6.44 13.96
CA LEU A 40 5.47 7.08 15.22
C LEU A 40 6.39 8.30 15.13
N LYS A 41 5.77 9.48 15.16
CA LYS A 41 6.32 10.60 15.91
C LYS A 41 5.55 10.76 17.21
#